data_AF-A0A519QS21-F1
#
_entry.id   AF-A0A519QS21-F1
#
_cell.length_a   1.000
_cell.length_b   1.000
_cell.length_c   1.000
_cell.angle_alpha   90.00
_cell.angle_beta   90.00
_cell.angle_gamma   90.00
#
_symmetry.space_group_name_H-M   'P 1'
#
loop_
_entity.id
_entity.type
_entity.pdbx_description
1 polymer ?
#
loop_
_entity_poly.entity_id
_entity_poly.type
_entity_poly.pdbx_seq_one_letter_code
_entity_poly.pdbx_strand_id
1 'polypeptide(L)' 'MNDQEAQNSINFIKKYRSYVINYNYGQYLIRDYIDRNLGSDRSPQKHWELFGRLLSNEIRPADLLKK' A
#
# COMPACT_ATOMS: atom_id res chain seq x y z
N MET A 1 -0.55 16.51 17.66
CA MET A 1 -1.54 15.51 18.10
C MET A 1 -1.81 15.79 19.56
N ASN A 2 -3.04 16.16 19.91
CA ASN A 2 -3.45 16.38 21.30
C ASN A 2 -3.90 15.05 21.95
N ASP A 3 -4.09 15.04 23.27
CA ASP A 3 -4.44 13.83 24.02
C ASP A 3 -5.74 13.16 23.53
N GLN A 4 -6.73 13.98 23.14
CA GLN A 4 -8.00 13.49 22.63
C GLN A 4 -7.84 12.79 21.26
N GLU A 5 -7.02 13.36 20.37
CA GLU A 5 -6.69 12.76 19.07
C GLU A 5 -5.93 11.45 19.25
N ALA A 6 -4.97 11.40 20.17
CA ALA A 6 -4.21 10.19 20.49
C ALA A 6 -5.13 9.07 20.99
N GLN A 7 -6.04 9.38 21.92
CA GLN A 7 -7.00 8.42 22.45
C GLN A 7 -7.96 7.92 21.35
N ASN A 8 -8.43 8.81 20.47
CA ASN A 8 -9.29 8.45 19.35
C ASN A 8 -8.59 7.52 18.37
N SER A 9 -7.31 7.77 18.05
CA SER A 9 -6.50 6.90 17.19
C SER A 9 -6.35 5.49 17.78
N ILE A 10 -6.01 5.39 19.07
CA ILE A 10 -5.89 4.10 19.77
C ILE A 10 -7.23 3.35 19.74
N ASN A 11 -8.34 4.04 20.02
CA ASN A 11 -9.68 3.43 20.01
C ASN A 11 -10.06 2.93 18.61
N PHE A 12 -9.74 3.71 17.57
CA PHE A 12 -9.96 3.32 16.18
C PHE A 12 -9.16 2.08 15.81
N ILE A 13 -7.86 2.05 16.13
CA ILE A 13 -6.99 0.89 15.88
C ILE A 13 -7.48 -0.34 16.64
N LYS A 14 -7.94 -0.19 17.88
CA LYS A 14 -8.50 -1.31 18.66
C LYS A 14 -9.77 -1.87 18.01
N LYS A 15 -10.68 -0.99 17.55
CA LYS A 15 -11.95 -1.39 16.94
C LYS A 15 -11.77 -1.99 15.54
N TYR A 16 -10.86 -1.43 14.73
CA TYR A 16 -10.71 -1.75 13.32
C TYR A 16 -9.33 -2.31 12.97
N ARG A 17 -8.70 -3.05 13.90
CA ARG A 17 -7.30 -3.50 13.78
C ARG A 17 -7.01 -4.16 12.44
N SER A 18 -7.82 -5.14 12.04
CA SER A 18 -7.62 -5.89 10.79
C SER A 18 -7.76 -5.00 9.56
N TYR A 19 -8.67 -4.03 9.58
CA TYR A 19 -8.82 -3.03 8.51
C TYR A 19 -7.55 -2.17 8.41
N VAL A 20 -7.07 -1.61 9.52
CA VAL A 20 -5.86 -0.78 9.54
C VAL A 20 -4.65 -1.57 9.03
N ILE A 21 -4.49 -2.82 9.48
CA ILE A 21 -3.40 -3.69 9.04
C ILE A 21 -3.50 -3.95 7.53
N ASN A 22 -4.67 -4.32 7.02
CA ASN A 22 -4.84 -4.66 5.60
C ASN A 22 -4.54 -3.47 4.68
N TYR A 23 -4.96 -2.26 5.04
CA TYR A 23 -4.70 -1.07 4.24
C TYR A 23 -3.21 -0.68 4.27
N ASN A 24 -2.60 -0.67 5.45
CA ASN A 24 -1.18 -0.35 5.57
C ASN A 24 -0.30 -1.39 4.87
N TYR A 25 -0.60 -2.67 5.07
CA TYR A 25 0.15 -3.75 4.43
C TYR A 25 -0.07 -3.77 2.91
N GLY A 26 -1.31 -3.56 2.44
CA GLY A 26 -1.60 -3.41 1.01
C GLY A 26 -0.82 -2.26 0.37
N GLN A 27 -0.79 -1.09 1.00
CA GLN A 27 0.01 0.05 0.52
C GLN A 27 1.49 -0.30 0.45
N TYR A 28 2.01 -0.99 1.46
CA TYR A 28 3.41 -1.45 1.47
C TYR A 28 3.71 -2.39 0.29
N LEU A 29 2.84 -3.38 0.03
CA LEU A 29 3.01 -4.33 -1.07
C LEU A 29 3.02 -3.63 -2.43
N ILE A 30 2.11 -2.67 -2.64
CA ILE A 30 2.03 -1.92 -3.89
C ILE A 30 3.27 -1.05 -4.06
N ARG A 31 3.70 -0.33 -3.02
CA ARG A 31 4.92 0.49 -3.07
C ARG A 31 6.14 -0.35 -3.42
N ASP A 32 6.34 -1.47 -2.74
CA ASP A 32 7.48 -2.36 -3.01
C ASP A 32 7.42 -2.96 -4.43
N TYR A 33 6.23 -3.32 -4.91
CA TYR A 33 6.05 -3.70 -6.31
C TYR A 33 6.46 -2.58 -7.28
N ILE A 34 5.99 -1.35 -7.08
CA ILE A 34 6.34 -0.21 -7.95
C ILE A 34 7.85 0.02 -7.92
N ASP A 35 8.44 0.18 -6.74
CA ASP A 35 9.86 0.49 -6.56
C ASP A 35 10.79 -0.53 -7.24
N ARG A 36 10.45 -1.83 -7.16
CA ARG A 36 11.22 -2.89 -7.82
C ARG A 36 11.09 -2.86 -9.34
N ASN A 37 9.96 -2.39 -9.88
CA ASN A 37 9.67 -2.41 -11.31
C ASN A 37 9.97 -1.09 -12.04
N LEU A 38 10.25 0.01 -11.31
CA LEU A 38 10.69 1.28 -11.92
C LEU A 38 12.08 1.16 -12.57
N GLY A 39 12.97 0.34 -12.00
CA GLY A 39 14.35 0.25 -12.47
C GLY A 39 15.05 1.62 -12.45
N SER A 40 15.68 2.01 -13.56
CA SER A 40 16.31 3.32 -13.74
C SER A 40 15.33 4.42 -14.17
N ASP A 41 14.16 4.06 -14.70
CA ASP A 41 13.14 5.02 -15.15
C ASP A 41 12.17 5.34 -14.01
N ARG A 42 12.48 6.42 -13.28
CA ARG A 42 11.66 6.95 -12.19
C ARG A 42 10.71 8.05 -12.64
N SER A 43 10.41 8.15 -13.93
CA SER A 43 9.46 9.14 -14.45
C SER A 43 8.04 8.90 -13.92
N PRO A 44 7.22 9.97 -13.77
CA PRO A 44 5.80 9.82 -13.45
C PRO A 44 5.05 8.92 -14.44
N GLN A 45 5.46 8.91 -15.71
CA GLN A 45 4.89 8.07 -16.77
C GLN A 45 5.09 6.58 -16.44
N LYS A 46 6.29 6.18 -16.03
CA LYS A 46 6.54 4.79 -15.64
C LYS A 46 5.75 4.37 -14.41
N HIS A 47 5.56 5.28 -13.45
CA HIS A 47 4.68 5.03 -12.31
C HIS A 47 3.25 4.76 -12.76
N TRP A 48 2.68 5.61 -13.62
CA TRP A 48 1.33 5.45 -14.13
C TRP A 48 1.14 4.17 -14.95
N GLU A 49 2.13 3.78 -15.75
CA GLU A 49 2.12 2.50 -16.48
C GLU A 49 2.00 1.31 -15.51
N LEU A 50 2.84 1.28 -14.47
CA LEU A 50 2.83 0.20 -13.48
C LEU A 50 1.54 0.19 -12.64
N PHE A 51 1.02 1.36 -12.24
CA PHE A 51 -0.29 1.47 -11.59
C PHE A 51 -1.42 1.00 -12.51
N GLY A 52 -1.39 1.38 -13.79
CA GLY A 52 -2.38 0.96 -14.78
C GLY A 52 -2.42 -0.57 -14.91
N ARG A 53 -1.26 -1.25 -14.84
CA ARG A 53 -1.19 -2.71 -14.80
C ARG A 53 -1.86 -3.29 -13.55
N LEU A 54 -1.60 -2.72 -12.37
CA LEU A 54 -2.20 -3.19 -11.12
C LEU A 54 -3.73 -3.05 -11.12
N LEU A 55 -4.26 -1.96 -11.69
CA LEU A 55 -5.70 -1.68 -11.73
C LEU A 55 -6.44 -2.47 -12.81
N SER A 56 -5.75 -2.85 -13.89
CA SER A 56 -6.37 -3.53 -15.04
C SER A 56 -6.29 -5.05 -14.99
N ASN A 57 -5.70 -5.63 -13.94
CA ASN A 57 -5.51 -7.08 -13.83
C ASN A 57 -6.04 -7.58 -12.49
N GLU A 58 -6.48 -8.84 -12.45
CA GLU A 58 -6.71 -9.53 -11.19
C GLU A 58 -5.35 -9.82 -10.54
N ILE A 59 -5.09 -9.20 -9.40
CA ILE A 59 -3.84 -9.33 -8.65
C ILE A 59 -4.14 -9.90 -7.27
N ARG A 60 -3.45 -10.98 -6.90
CA ARG A 60 -3.47 -11.50 -5.53
C ARG A 60 -2.29 -10.92 -4.74
N PRO A 61 -2.40 -10.75 -3.42
CA PRO A 61 -1.28 -10.29 -2.60
C PRO A 61 0.00 -11.10 -2.78
N ALA A 62 -0.13 -12.42 -2.99
CA ALA A 62 1.00 -13.33 -3.23
C ALA A 62 1.77 -12.99 -4.52
N ASP A 63 1.12 -12.42 -5.52
CA ASP A 63 1.75 -12.03 -6.79
C ASP A 63 2.66 -10.80 -6.62
N LEU A 64 2.45 -10.02 -5.55
CA LEU A 64 3.24 -8.83 -5.21
C LEU A 64 4.39 -9.15 -4.26
N LEU A 65 4.44 -10.34 -3.68
CA LEU A 65 5.53 -10.72 -2.78
C LEU A 65 6.82 -10.98 -3.57
N LYS A 66 7.94 -10.53 -3.01
CA LYS A 66 9.26 -10.89 -3.55
C LYS A 66 9.46 -12.39 -3.36
N LYS A 67 9.85 -13.09 -4.42
CA LYS A 67 10.37 -14.47 -4.29
C LYS A 67 11.81 -14.45 -3.82
#